data_AF-A0AAD9Q6U1-F1
#
_entry.id   AF-A0AAD9Q6U1-F1
#
_cell.length_a   1.000
_cell.length_b   1.000
_cell.length_c   1.000
_cell.angle_alpha   90.00
_cell.angle_beta   90.00
_cell.angle_gamma   90.00
#
_symmetry.space_group_name_H-M   'P 1'
#
loop_
_entity.id
_entity.type
_entity.pdbx_description
1 polymer ?
#
loop_
_entity_poly.entity_id
_entity_poly.type
_entity_poly.pdbx_seq_one_letter_code
_entity_poly.pdbx_strand_id
1 'polypeptide(L)'
;MLIKKRQTAFSRYGKDSASYSLFRNKVQCEIMSAKCDHYHHKVSDLEQTDPKNGENCPDTKALANMLNDHFISLTTDFVPPGLLVSVREVQDSLSSLNVGKAIGPDMIPKRVLKEFAPEFAPLIIIMDIYNCSLREGYNTI
;
A
#
# COMPACT_ATOMS: atom_id res chain seq x y z
N MET A 1 30.36 -2.25 15.54
CA MET A 1 29.08 -2.08 14.81
C MET A 1 28.26 -0.94 15.40
N LEU A 2 27.70 -0.07 14.54
CA LEU A 2 26.87 1.09 14.91
C LEU A 2 25.62 0.70 15.70
N ILE A 3 24.99 -0.43 15.36
CA ILE A 3 23.82 -0.96 16.10
C ILE A 3 24.18 -1.28 17.54
N LYS A 4 25.31 -1.96 17.78
CA LYS A 4 25.81 -2.24 19.14
C LYS A 4 26.08 -0.93 19.90
N LYS A 5 26.70 0.07 19.26
CA LYS A 5 26.94 1.39 19.88
C LYS A 5 25.63 2.10 20.26
N ARG A 6 24.61 2.07 19.41
CA ARG A 6 23.27 2.60 19.70
C ARG A 6 22.62 1.88 20.88
N GLN A 7 22.64 0.55 20.89
CA GLN A 7 22.08 -0.27 21.97
C GLN A 7 22.79 0.01 23.30
N THR A 8 24.13 0.05 23.30
CA THR A 8 24.90 0.41 24.50
C THR A 8 24.61 1.82 24.98
N ALA A 9 24.50 2.80 24.08
CA ALA A 9 24.16 4.17 24.44
C ALA A 9 22.74 4.28 25.05
N PHE A 10 21.78 3.53 24.50
CA PHE A 10 20.43 3.43 25.06
C PHE A 10 20.44 2.84 26.48
N SER A 11 21.12 1.70 26.66
CA SER A 11 21.18 1.03 27.96
C SER A 11 21.93 1.83 29.03
N ARG A 12 22.96 2.61 28.65
CA ARG A 12 23.77 3.38 29.61
C ARG A 12 23.21 4.76 29.96
N TYR A 13 22.68 5.47 28.97
CA TYR A 13 22.36 6.90 29.12
C TYR A 13 20.87 7.21 28.88
N GLY A 14 20.09 6.22 28.45
CA GLY A 14 18.66 6.40 28.18
C GLY A 14 18.37 7.10 26.85
N LYS A 15 17.06 7.20 26.57
CA LYS A 15 16.50 7.66 25.30
C LYS A 15 16.79 9.13 25.00
N ASP A 16 16.83 9.97 26.03
CA ASP A 16 16.95 11.42 25.86
C ASP A 16 18.41 11.90 25.84
N SER A 17 19.36 10.95 25.88
CA SER A 17 20.78 11.29 25.83
C SER A 17 21.23 11.72 24.43
N ALA A 18 22.09 12.74 24.38
CA ALA A 18 22.74 13.18 23.14
C ALA A 18 23.53 12.03 22.49
N SER A 19 24.17 11.19 23.31
CA SER A 19 24.90 10.00 22.85
C SER A 19 23.99 9.00 22.12
N TYR A 20 22.80 8.70 22.66
CA TYR A 20 21.84 7.82 21.98
C TYR A 20 21.33 8.45 20.68
N SER A 21 20.96 9.73 20.71
CA SER A 21 20.49 10.47 19.53
C SER A 21 21.50 10.47 18.40
N LEU A 22 22.79 10.68 18.70
CA LEU A 22 23.88 10.64 17.72
C LEU A 22 23.99 9.28 17.06
N PHE A 23 24.01 8.19 17.83
CA PHE A 23 24.12 6.84 17.26
C PHE A 23 22.84 6.38 16.55
N ARG A 24 21.66 6.80 17.03
CA ARG A 24 20.38 6.59 16.34
C ARG A 24 20.41 7.23 14.95
N ASN A 25 20.80 8.50 14.87
CA ASN A 25 20.82 9.24 13.61
C ASN A 25 21.86 8.67 12.64
N LYS A 26 23.05 8.28 13.13
CA LYS A 26 24.04 7.58 12.30
C LYS A 26 23.50 6.26 11.73
N VAL A 27 22.85 5.43 12.55
CA VAL A 27 22.22 4.19 12.07
C VAL A 27 21.14 4.49 11.02
N GLN A 28 20.33 5.53 11.22
CA GLN A 28 19.30 5.93 10.27
C GLN A 28 19.90 6.39 8.93
N CYS A 29 20.99 7.16 8.94
CA CYS A 29 21.69 7.57 7.72
C CYS A 29 22.27 6.37 6.95
N GLU A 30 22.89 5.41 7.63
CA GLU A 30 23.44 4.21 6.99
C GLU A 30 22.33 3.36 6.34
N ILE A 31 21.19 3.20 7.01
CA ILE A 31 20.02 2.51 6.44
C ILE A 31 19.51 3.25 5.21
N MET A 32 19.46 4.58 5.26
CA MET A 32 19.02 5.40 4.14
C MET A 32 19.98 5.29 2.95
N SER A 33 21.30 5.33 3.19
CA SER A 33 22.32 5.14 2.16
C SER A 33 22.18 3.77 1.51
N ALA A 34 22.13 2.70 2.33
CA ALA A 34 21.99 1.34 1.82
C ALA A 34 20.71 1.14 1.00
N LYS A 35 19.60 1.80 1.39
CA LYS A 35 18.38 1.81 0.58
C LYS A 35 18.59 2.53 -0.74
N CYS A 36 19.20 3.72 -0.71
CA CYS A 36 19.50 4.51 -1.91
C CYS A 36 20.34 3.68 -2.90
N ASP A 37 21.42 3.08 -2.42
CA ASP A 37 22.32 2.24 -3.21
C ASP A 37 21.60 1.02 -3.80
N HIS A 38 20.75 0.37 -2.99
CA HIS A 38 19.93 -0.75 -3.45
C HIS A 38 18.97 -0.34 -4.56
N TYR A 39 18.24 0.77 -4.39
CA TYR A 39 17.31 1.25 -5.41
C TYR A 39 18.04 1.71 -6.67
N HIS A 40 19.19 2.36 -6.53
CA HIS A 40 20.01 2.78 -7.66
C HIS A 40 20.47 1.58 -8.50
N HIS A 41 21.00 0.52 -7.86
CA HIS A 41 21.38 -0.70 -8.57
C HIS A 41 20.18 -1.42 -9.17
N LYS A 42 19.08 -1.56 -8.42
CA LYS A 42 17.87 -2.23 -8.90
C LYS A 42 17.26 -1.53 -10.11
N VAL A 43 17.24 -0.20 -10.13
CA VAL A 43 16.75 0.57 -11.28
C VAL A 43 17.70 0.41 -12.47
N SER A 44 19.02 0.43 -12.24
CA SER A 44 20.00 0.19 -13.31
C SER A 44 19.88 -1.23 -13.91
N ASP A 45 19.62 -2.24 -13.08
CA ASP A 45 19.40 -3.61 -13.54
C ASP A 45 18.13 -3.72 -14.40
N LEU A 46 17.06 -3.01 -14.02
CA LEU A 46 15.79 -2.94 -14.78
C LEU A 46 15.94 -2.16 -16.10
N GLU A 47 16.81 -1.15 -16.15
CA GLU A 47 17.13 -0.40 -17.37
C GLU A 47 18.02 -1.20 -18.34
N GLN A 48 18.84 -2.12 -17.81
CA GLN A 48 19.72 -2.99 -18.61
C GLN A 48 19.03 -4.26 -19.11
N THR A 49 17.91 -4.68 -18.51
CA THR A 49 17.04 -5.70 -19.10
C THR A 49 16.33 -5.10 -20.33
N ASP A 50 16.73 -5.52 -21.53
CA ASP A 50 16.11 -5.11 -22.79
C ASP A 50 14.57 -5.20 -22.72
N PRO A 51 13.81 -4.17 -23.15
CA PRO A 51 12.35 -4.23 -23.28
C PRO A 51 11.88 -5.12 -24.45
N LYS A 52 12.78 -5.92 -25.04
CA LYS A 52 12.48 -6.84 -26.14
C LYS A 52 11.78 -8.10 -25.63
N ASN A 53 10.56 -7.93 -25.17
CA ASN A 53 9.45 -8.90 -25.21
C ASN A 53 8.09 -8.18 -25.13
N GLY A 54 8.02 -6.94 -25.66
CA GLY A 54 6.77 -6.18 -25.80
C GLY A 54 5.83 -6.68 -26.91
N GLU A 55 6.16 -7.79 -27.59
CA GLU A 55 5.30 -8.42 -28.60
C GLU A 55 4.78 -9.77 -28.08
N ASN A 56 3.87 -9.67 -27.10
CA ASN A 56 2.72 -10.55 -26.85
C ASN A 56 2.15 -10.22 -25.46
N CYS A 57 1.92 -8.92 -25.17
CA CYS A 57 1.01 -8.60 -24.09
C CYS A 57 -0.39 -8.60 -24.72
N PRO A 58 -1.33 -9.45 -24.25
CA PRO A 58 -2.74 -9.24 -24.57
C PRO A 58 -3.05 -7.77 -24.31
N ASP A 59 -3.85 -7.15 -25.19
CA ASP A 59 -4.37 -5.79 -25.02
C ASP A 59 -4.50 -5.48 -23.51
N THR A 60 -3.86 -4.42 -23.02
CA THR A 60 -3.79 -4.13 -21.58
C THR A 60 -5.18 -4.15 -20.92
N LYS A 61 -6.22 -3.86 -21.72
CA LYS A 61 -7.62 -4.04 -21.35
C LYS A 61 -8.04 -5.51 -21.21
N ALA A 62 -7.66 -6.38 -22.12
CA ALA A 62 -7.89 -7.81 -22.03
C ALA A 62 -7.23 -8.42 -20.79
N LEU A 63 -6.00 -8.00 -20.45
CA LEU A 63 -5.34 -8.46 -19.22
C LEU A 63 -6.05 -7.95 -17.96
N ALA A 64 -6.47 -6.68 -17.94
CA ALA A 64 -7.25 -6.10 -16.85
C ALA A 64 -8.61 -6.80 -16.68
N ASN A 65 -9.29 -7.11 -17.78
CA ASN A 65 -10.56 -7.83 -17.77
C ASN A 65 -10.39 -9.27 -17.24
N MET A 66 -9.34 -9.97 -17.69
CA MET A 66 -9.05 -11.33 -17.25
C MET A 66 -8.73 -11.41 -15.75
N LEU A 67 -8.01 -10.41 -15.22
CA LEU A 67 -7.77 -10.26 -13.79
C LEU A 67 -9.07 -9.98 -13.05
N ASN A 68 -9.89 -9.05 -13.55
CA ASN A 68 -11.18 -8.74 -12.93
C ASN A 68 -12.10 -9.96 -12.87
N ASP A 69 -12.22 -10.73 -13.96
CA ASP A 69 -13.03 -11.95 -14.00
C ASP A 69 -12.53 -13.00 -12.99
N HIS A 70 -11.21 -13.14 -12.87
CA HIS A 70 -10.61 -14.04 -11.88
C HIS A 70 -10.92 -13.60 -10.44
N PHE A 71 -10.81 -12.30 -10.13
CA PHE A 71 -11.15 -11.78 -8.81
C PHE A 71 -12.66 -11.89 -8.53
N ILE A 72 -13.53 -11.66 -9.51
CA ILE A 72 -14.97 -11.91 -9.41
C ILE A 72 -15.22 -13.36 -9.03
N SER A 73 -14.62 -14.30 -9.76
CA SER A 73 -14.79 -15.73 -9.46
C SER A 73 -14.28 -16.15 -8.08
N LEU A 74 -13.26 -15.51 -7.53
CA LEU A 74 -12.75 -15.83 -6.18
C LEU A 74 -13.62 -15.29 -5.06
N THR A 75 -14.42 -14.27 -5.35
CA THR A 75 -15.13 -13.47 -4.34
C THR A 75 -16.65 -13.69 -4.36
N THR A 76 -17.19 -14.35 -5.39
CA THR A 76 -18.63 -14.65 -5.53
C THR A 76 -19.24 -15.34 -4.31
N ASP A 77 -18.45 -16.13 -3.58
CA ASP A 77 -18.92 -16.92 -2.44
C ASP A 77 -18.86 -16.13 -1.12
N PHE A 78 -18.15 -15.00 -1.11
CA PHE A 78 -17.91 -14.17 0.08
C PHE A 78 -18.81 -12.93 0.14
N VAL A 79 -19.51 -12.57 -0.94
CA VAL A 79 -20.39 -11.41 -1.01
C VAL A 79 -21.81 -11.80 -0.55
N PRO A 80 -22.30 -11.28 0.60
CA PRO A 80 -23.67 -11.55 1.03
C PRO A 80 -24.68 -10.96 0.04
N PRO A 81 -25.80 -11.65 -0.28
CA PRO A 81 -26.79 -11.22 -1.28
C PRO A 81 -27.56 -9.90 -1.02
N GLY A 82 -27.09 -9.02 -0.13
CA GLY A 82 -27.81 -7.80 0.28
C GLY A 82 -26.94 -6.57 0.57
N LEU A 83 -25.62 -6.64 0.35
CA LEU A 83 -24.69 -5.50 0.55
C LEU A 83 -24.00 -5.11 -0.78
N LEU A 84 -24.81 -4.91 -1.82
CA LEU A 84 -24.33 -4.47 -3.12
C LEU A 84 -24.31 -2.94 -3.17
N VAL A 85 -23.24 -2.34 -2.64
CA VAL A 85 -22.92 -0.97 -3.02
C VAL A 85 -22.54 -0.98 -4.50
N SER A 86 -23.08 -0.08 -5.30
CA SER A 86 -22.72 -0.02 -6.71
C SER A 86 -21.28 0.46 -6.88
N VAL A 87 -20.61 0.01 -7.94
CA VAL A 87 -19.28 0.49 -8.34
C VAL A 87 -19.23 2.02 -8.34
N ARG A 88 -20.31 2.67 -8.80
CA ARG A 88 -20.44 4.12 -8.83
C ARG A 88 -20.39 4.76 -7.45
N GLU A 89 -21.10 4.21 -6.47
CA GLU A 89 -21.13 4.74 -5.10
C GLU A 89 -19.78 4.58 -4.39
N VAL A 90 -19.06 3.48 -4.66
CA VAL A 90 -17.68 3.29 -4.19
C VAL A 90 -16.76 4.33 -4.82
N GLN A 91 -16.86 4.52 -6.14
CA GLN A 91 -16.04 5.49 -6.87
C GLN A 91 -16.27 6.92 -6.38
N ASP A 92 -17.53 7.32 -6.19
CA ASP A 92 -17.89 8.65 -5.69
C ASP A 92 -17.35 8.86 -4.26
N SER A 93 -17.44 7.83 -3.41
CA SER A 93 -16.87 7.84 -2.06
C SER A 93 -15.35 7.99 -2.07
N LEU A 94 -14.63 7.21 -2.87
CA LEU A 94 -13.17 7.28 -3.00
C LEU A 94 -12.72 8.64 -3.58
N SER A 95 -13.45 9.15 -4.58
CA SER A 95 -13.18 10.44 -5.21
C SER A 95 -13.39 11.61 -4.25
N SER A 96 -14.29 11.46 -3.28
CA SER A 96 -14.58 12.48 -2.25
C SER A 96 -13.53 12.56 -1.13
N LEU A 97 -12.57 11.62 -1.08
CA LEU A 97 -11.59 11.55 0.01
C LEU A 97 -10.76 12.84 0.14
N ASN A 98 -10.56 13.28 1.39
CA ASN A 98 -9.67 14.38 1.72
C ASN A 98 -8.23 13.88 1.86
N VAL A 99 -7.40 14.23 0.88
CA VAL A 99 -5.98 13.84 0.79
C VAL A 99 -5.09 14.46 1.87
N GLY A 100 -5.54 15.52 2.54
CA GLY A 100 -4.80 16.17 3.63
C GLY A 100 -4.96 15.49 4.99
N LYS A 101 -5.77 14.43 5.08
CA LYS A 101 -5.94 13.65 6.32
C LYS A 101 -4.83 12.61 6.47
N ALA A 102 -4.53 12.27 7.72
CA ALA A 102 -3.54 11.26 8.06
C ALA A 102 -3.85 9.89 7.40
N ILE A 103 -2.78 9.14 7.14
CA ILE A 103 -2.83 7.79 6.61
C ILE A 103 -3.50 6.84 7.62
N GLY A 104 -4.29 5.89 7.12
CA GLY A 104 -4.96 4.92 7.97
C GLY A 104 -4.00 3.84 8.49
N PRO A 105 -4.50 2.92 9.34
CA PRO A 105 -3.74 1.76 9.80
C PRO A 105 -3.39 0.78 8.68
N ASP A 106 -4.07 0.89 7.54
CA ASP A 106 -3.79 0.20 6.28
C ASP A 106 -2.48 0.64 5.60
N MET A 107 -1.90 1.77 6.03
CA MET A 107 -0.71 2.39 5.44
C MET A 107 -0.87 2.74 3.96
N ILE A 108 -2.12 2.92 3.48
CA ILE A 108 -2.42 3.32 2.10
C ILE A 108 -2.70 4.82 2.06
N PRO A 109 -1.93 5.63 1.31
CA PRO A 109 -2.20 7.06 1.21
C PRO A 109 -3.55 7.33 0.54
N LYS A 110 -4.35 8.22 1.14
CA LYS A 110 -5.66 8.64 0.58
C LYS A 110 -5.58 9.20 -0.83
N ARG A 111 -4.42 9.76 -1.20
CA ARG A 111 -4.14 10.23 -2.56
C ARG A 111 -4.18 9.08 -3.57
N VAL A 112 -3.61 7.92 -3.23
CA VAL A 112 -3.63 6.73 -4.09
C VAL A 112 -5.06 6.22 -4.26
N LEU A 113 -5.82 6.13 -3.16
CA LEU A 113 -7.22 5.70 -3.21
C LEU A 113 -8.10 6.63 -4.06
N LYS A 114 -7.83 7.94 -4.01
CA LYS A 114 -8.56 8.94 -4.80
C LYS A 114 -8.15 8.96 -6.27
N GLU A 115 -6.85 8.85 -6.54
CA GLU A 115 -6.29 8.92 -7.89
C GLU A 115 -6.67 7.69 -8.73
N PHE A 116 -6.67 6.51 -8.10
CA PHE A 116 -7.04 5.24 -8.74
C PHE A 116 -8.47 4.80 -8.39
N ALA A 117 -9.34 5.73 -8.00
CA ALA A 117 -10.75 5.44 -7.69
C ALA A 117 -11.50 4.67 -8.81
N PRO A 118 -11.35 5.00 -10.11
CA PRO A 118 -12.03 4.26 -11.18
C PRO A 118 -11.53 2.82 -11.34
N GLU A 119 -10.26 2.55 -11.03
CA GLU A 119 -9.66 1.21 -11.09
C GLU A 119 -9.97 0.40 -9.83
N PHE A 120 -10.08 1.08 -8.68
CA PHE A 120 -10.38 0.49 -7.39
C PHE A 120 -11.86 0.17 -7.17
N ALA A 121 -12.76 1.01 -7.67
CA ALA A 121 -14.20 0.84 -7.53
C ALA A 121 -14.76 -0.50 -8.07
N PRO A 122 -14.30 -1.05 -9.22
CA PRO A 122 -14.73 -2.36 -9.69
C PRO A 122 -14.04 -3.53 -8.97
N LEU A 123 -13.01 -3.27 -8.14
CA LEU A 123 -12.34 -4.34 -7.39
C LEU A 123 -13.15 -4.72 -6.15
N ILE A 124 -13.56 -5.99 -6.11
CA ILE A 124 -14.43 -6.54 -5.07
C ILE A 124 -13.82 -6.46 -3.66
N ILE A 125 -12.49 -6.40 -3.56
CA ILE A 125 -11.77 -6.24 -2.28
C ILE A 125 -12.23 -4.97 -1.53
N ILE A 126 -12.57 -3.89 -2.23
CA ILE A 126 -13.06 -2.67 -1.57
C ILE A 126 -14.51 -2.84 -1.10
N MET A 127 -15.32 -3.58 -1.84
CA MET A 127 -16.66 -3.96 -1.42
C MET A 127 -16.61 -4.81 -0.15
N ASP A 128 -15.71 -5.80 -0.08
CA ASP A 128 -15.55 -6.67 1.09
C ASP A 128 -15.07 -5.90 2.33
N ILE A 129 -14.08 -5.01 2.18
CA ILE A 129 -13.61 -4.15 3.28
C ILE A 129 -14.71 -3.17 3.73
N TYR A 130 -15.45 -2.59 2.78
CA TYR A 130 -16.56 -1.68 3.07
C TYR A 130 -17.71 -2.42 3.78
N ASN A 131 -18.03 -3.63 3.34
CA ASN A 131 -19.06 -4.48 3.93
C ASN A 131 -18.66 -5.02 5.30
N CYS A 132 -17.38 -5.37 5.50
CA CYS A 132 -16.82 -5.68 6.82
C CYS A 132 -16.94 -4.46 7.76
N SER A 133 -16.57 -3.27 7.28
CA SER A 133 -16.69 -2.02 8.04
C SER A 133 -18.15 -1.71 8.42
N LEU A 134 -19.10 -1.91 7.50
CA LEU A 134 -20.54 -1.73 7.76
C LEU A 134 -21.09 -2.76 8.76
N ARG A 135 -20.66 -4.02 8.67
CA ARG A 135 -21.08 -5.09 9.58
C ARG A 135 -20.59 -4.83 11.00
N GLU A 136 -19.37 -4.34 11.17
CA GLU A 136 -18.86 -3.93 12.49
C GLU A 136 -19.67 -2.75 13.05
N GLY A 137 -20.02 -1.76 12.21
CA GLY A 137 -20.87 -0.64 12.61
C GLY A 137 -22.30 -1.05 13.03
N TYR A 138 -22.92 -2.01 12.34
CA TYR A 138 -24.27 -2.49 12.65
C TYR A 138 -24.38 -3.34 13.92
N ASN A 139 -23.31 -4.07 14.30
CA ASN A 139 -23.31 -4.91 15.52
C ASN A 139 -22.99 -4.11 16.80
N THR A 140 -22.76 -2.80 16.70
CA THR A 140 -22.42 -1.93 17.84
C THR A 140 -23.59 -1.02 18.25
N ILE A 141 -24.80 -1.27 17.73
CA ILE A 141 -26.04 -0.57 18.10
C ILE A 141 -27.00 -1.54 18.79
#